data_AF-A0A813DH03-F1
#
_entry.id   AF-A0A813DH03-F1
#
_cell.length_a   1.000
_cell.length_b   1.000
_cell.length_c   1.000
_cell.angle_alpha   90.00
_cell.angle_beta   90.00
_cell.angle_gamma   90.00
#
_symmetry.space_group_name_H-M   'P 1'
#
loop_
_entity.id
_entity.type
_entity.pdbx_description
1 polymer ?
#
loop_
_entity_poly.entity_id
_entity_poly.type
_entity_poly.pdbx_seq_one_letter_code
_entity_poly.pdbx_strand_id
1 'polypeptide(L)'
;MRIFPNAQEISESMGLLAAIDRFTDLQFGSSAVTCVCVGDGCRPRTAALACFRTKWQRIISVDPCLRMEPSYSSIARLELYTARIEDVTFHVDASHNDVVIFLPHAHVVPNIALGSLRFEAGHSPRVTVVQMPCCNYEWQDRIGGLDADHAFIDYAIGSTRRRMRVWCDVFAAAVKCGAIYTGERRIQRSGALERENGVLTTYPLSCSVKRDVRRTTEKQARVAKPSKNKFYVVLKGRQTGIFTSWDECQAQVGGFSGFQYRVFKTETEARAWQHAATTASVREEGDISVEASG
;
A
#
# COMPACT_ATOMS: atom_id res chain seq x y z
N MET A 1 -20.54 -1.63 -16.64
CA MET A 1 -19.07 -1.80 -16.45
C MET A 1 -18.80 -2.38 -15.05
N ARG A 2 -18.21 -3.57 -14.94
CA ARG A 2 -17.82 -4.18 -13.64
C ARG A 2 -16.44 -3.67 -13.19
N ILE A 3 -16.25 -2.34 -13.16
CA ILE A 3 -14.97 -1.73 -12.77
C ILE A 3 -14.75 -1.93 -11.27
N PHE A 4 -15.79 -1.68 -10.48
CA PHE A 4 -15.76 -1.90 -9.04
C PHE A 4 -16.27 -3.30 -8.67
N PRO A 5 -15.48 -4.12 -7.97
CA PRO A 5 -15.87 -5.42 -7.44
C PRO A 5 -16.67 -5.32 -6.13
N ASN A 6 -16.55 -4.23 -5.36
CA ASN A 6 -17.24 -4.04 -4.08
C ASN A 6 -17.44 -2.54 -3.76
N ALA A 7 -18.28 -2.25 -2.75
CA ALA A 7 -18.58 -0.90 -2.31
C ALA A 7 -17.41 -0.18 -1.63
N GLN A 8 -16.49 -0.93 -1.01
CA GLN A 8 -15.30 -0.36 -0.38
C GLN A 8 -14.46 0.40 -1.39
N GLU A 9 -14.18 -0.21 -2.55
CA GLU A 9 -13.34 0.42 -3.58
C GLU A 9 -14.01 1.65 -4.22
N ILE A 10 -15.33 1.68 -4.30
CA ILE A 10 -16.10 2.88 -4.71
C ILE A 10 -15.89 3.98 -3.68
N SER A 11 -16.05 3.67 -2.38
CA SER A 11 -15.90 4.66 -1.31
C SER A 11 -14.49 5.24 -1.24
N GLU A 12 -13.45 4.42 -1.47
CA GLU A 12 -12.05 4.84 -1.54
C GLU A 12 -11.80 5.82 -2.72
N SER A 13 -12.29 5.47 -3.91
CA SER A 13 -12.15 6.32 -5.10
C SER A 13 -12.94 7.63 -4.97
N MET A 14 -14.15 7.56 -4.40
CA MET A 14 -14.96 8.74 -4.10
C MET A 14 -14.31 9.63 -3.04
N GLY A 15 -13.66 9.06 -2.02
CA GLY A 15 -12.94 9.80 -0.99
C GLY A 15 -11.79 10.64 -1.57
N LEU A 16 -11.05 10.09 -2.54
CA LEU A 16 -10.01 10.83 -3.26
C LEU A 16 -10.57 12.04 -4.03
N LEU A 17 -11.67 11.85 -4.76
CA LEU A 17 -12.34 12.94 -5.48
C LEU A 17 -12.95 13.97 -4.52
N ALA A 18 -13.63 13.53 -3.46
CA ALA A 18 -14.22 14.41 -2.46
C ALA A 18 -13.16 15.27 -1.74
N ALA A 19 -11.94 14.74 -1.57
CA ALA A 19 -10.83 15.51 -1.03
C ALA A 19 -10.43 16.69 -1.94
N ILE A 20 -10.48 16.52 -3.26
CA ILE A 20 -10.23 17.62 -4.21
C ILE A 20 -11.29 18.71 -4.04
N ASP A 21 -12.56 18.33 -4.09
CA ASP A 21 -13.71 19.24 -4.01
C ASP A 21 -13.74 20.02 -2.68
N ARG A 22 -13.30 19.38 -1.59
CA ARG A 22 -13.33 19.96 -0.25
C ARG A 22 -12.13 20.85 0.08
N PHE A 23 -10.94 20.49 -0.39
CA PHE A 23 -9.69 21.08 0.12
C PHE A 23 -8.91 21.88 -0.92
N THR A 24 -9.35 21.88 -2.17
CA THR A 24 -8.66 22.59 -3.25
C THR A 24 -9.65 23.42 -4.07
N ASP A 25 -9.16 24.47 -4.71
CA ASP A 25 -9.98 25.29 -5.62
C ASP A 25 -10.15 24.65 -7.01
N LEU A 26 -9.67 23.41 -7.21
CA LEU A 26 -9.70 22.74 -8.50
C LEU A 26 -11.12 22.36 -8.90
N GLN A 27 -11.60 22.95 -10.00
CA GLN A 27 -12.93 22.71 -10.50
C GLN A 27 -13.02 21.40 -11.30
N PHE A 28 -14.00 20.57 -10.96
CA PHE A 28 -14.31 19.35 -11.74
C PHE A 28 -14.80 19.66 -13.16
N GLY A 29 -15.24 20.90 -13.43
CA GLY A 29 -15.61 21.37 -14.75
C GLY A 29 -14.43 21.82 -15.63
N SER A 30 -13.22 21.94 -15.09
CA SER A 30 -12.05 22.40 -15.85
C SER A 30 -11.58 21.34 -16.85
N SER A 31 -11.26 21.73 -18.08
CA SER A 31 -10.62 20.85 -19.06
C SER A 31 -9.09 20.88 -18.97
N ALA A 32 -8.49 21.95 -18.46
CA ALA A 32 -7.04 22.17 -18.41
C ALA A 32 -6.32 21.35 -17.31
N VAL A 33 -6.71 20.09 -17.12
CA VAL A 33 -6.29 19.24 -15.99
C VAL A 33 -5.77 17.90 -16.49
N THR A 34 -4.57 17.54 -16.04
CA THR A 34 -4.03 16.17 -16.18
C THR A 34 -4.12 15.46 -14.83
N CYS A 35 -4.77 14.30 -14.78
CA CYS A 35 -4.83 13.46 -13.59
C CYS A 35 -4.02 12.18 -13.80
N VAL A 36 -3.18 11.84 -12.81
CA VAL A 36 -2.40 10.60 -12.79
C VAL A 36 -2.79 9.79 -11.55
N CYS A 37 -3.50 8.68 -11.77
CA CYS A 37 -3.85 7.69 -10.76
C CYS A 37 -2.77 6.62 -10.69
N VAL A 38 -1.92 6.71 -9.67
CA VAL A 38 -0.81 5.79 -9.44
C VAL A 38 -1.24 4.74 -8.42
N GLY A 39 -1.13 3.46 -8.77
CA GLY A 39 -1.49 2.37 -7.86
C GLY A 39 -2.99 2.02 -7.89
N ASP A 40 -3.68 2.24 -9.01
CA ASP A 40 -5.12 1.97 -9.14
C ASP A 40 -5.46 0.46 -9.04
N GLY A 41 -4.44 -0.41 -9.01
CA GLY A 41 -4.54 -1.86 -8.87
C GLY A 41 -4.81 -2.55 -10.19
N CYS A 42 -5.51 -3.70 -10.14
CA CYS A 42 -5.76 -4.51 -11.33
C CYS A 42 -6.79 -3.93 -12.31
N ARG A 43 -7.51 -2.88 -11.90
CA ARG A 43 -8.54 -2.19 -12.67
C ARG A 43 -8.40 -0.68 -12.47
N PRO A 44 -8.66 0.15 -13.49
CA PRO A 44 -8.50 1.61 -13.41
C PRO A 44 -9.71 2.25 -12.71
N ARG A 45 -9.90 1.95 -11.42
CA ARG A 45 -11.10 2.29 -10.64
C ARG A 45 -11.22 3.79 -10.40
N THR A 46 -10.19 4.36 -9.80
CA THR A 46 -10.11 5.79 -9.47
C THR A 46 -10.07 6.62 -10.75
N ALA A 47 -9.26 6.19 -11.72
CA ALA A 47 -9.11 6.89 -12.99
C ALA A 47 -10.43 6.88 -13.79
N ALA A 48 -11.09 5.73 -13.93
CA ALA A 48 -12.36 5.67 -14.65
C ALA A 48 -13.45 6.51 -13.95
N LEU A 49 -13.50 6.49 -12.61
CA LEU A 49 -14.45 7.32 -11.88
C LEU A 49 -14.20 8.82 -12.11
N ALA A 50 -12.92 9.24 -12.13
CA ALA A 50 -12.57 10.61 -12.49
C ALA A 50 -13.02 10.97 -13.91
N CYS A 51 -12.93 10.06 -14.89
CA CYS A 51 -13.44 10.28 -16.25
C CYS A 51 -14.94 10.55 -16.29
N PHE A 52 -15.73 9.89 -15.43
CA PHE A 52 -17.18 10.09 -15.37
C PHE A 52 -17.57 11.31 -14.54
N ARG A 53 -16.80 11.66 -13.51
CA ARG A 53 -17.17 12.71 -12.55
C ARG A 53 -16.66 14.10 -12.93
N THR A 54 -15.63 14.17 -13.77
CA THR A 54 -14.94 15.42 -14.12
C THR A 54 -14.92 15.66 -15.64
N LYS A 55 -14.62 16.90 -16.03
CA LYS A 55 -14.35 17.33 -17.40
C LYS A 55 -12.85 17.41 -17.71
N TRP A 56 -11.99 16.90 -16.80
CA TRP A 56 -10.55 16.87 -16.97
C TRP A 56 -10.16 16.19 -18.28
N GLN A 57 -9.30 16.83 -19.06
CA GLN A 57 -9.02 16.44 -20.44
C GLN A 57 -8.19 15.17 -20.54
N ARG A 58 -7.31 14.91 -19.57
CA ARG A 58 -6.40 13.77 -19.60
C ARG A 58 -6.36 13.05 -18.27
N ILE A 59 -6.68 11.75 -18.25
CA ILE A 59 -6.71 10.94 -17.03
C ILE A 59 -5.95 9.66 -17.29
N ILE A 60 -4.93 9.42 -16.48
CA ILE A 60 -3.97 8.33 -16.64
C ILE A 60 -4.10 7.37 -15.46
N SER A 61 -4.26 6.09 -15.74
CA SER A 61 -4.13 5.01 -14.75
C SER A 61 -2.82 4.29 -14.98
N VAL A 62 -2.00 4.17 -13.94
CA VAL A 62 -0.72 3.47 -13.99
C VAL A 62 -0.57 2.53 -12.80
N ASP A 63 -0.43 1.24 -13.11
CA ASP A 63 -0.18 0.19 -12.12
C ASP A 63 0.44 -1.03 -12.82
N PRO A 64 1.49 -1.66 -12.26
CA PRO A 64 2.09 -2.85 -12.85
C PRO A 64 1.15 -4.08 -12.87
N CYS A 65 0.10 -4.09 -12.03
CA CYS A 65 -0.91 -5.13 -11.98
C CYS A 65 -2.14 -4.84 -12.86
N LEU A 66 -2.19 -3.68 -13.53
CA LEU A 66 -3.32 -3.25 -14.35
C LEU A 66 -3.59 -4.24 -15.48
N ARG A 67 -4.82 -4.76 -15.54
CA ARG A 67 -5.24 -5.69 -16.59
C ARG A 67 -5.97 -4.95 -17.69
N MET A 68 -5.56 -5.15 -18.93
CA MET A 68 -6.24 -4.56 -20.08
C MET A 68 -7.52 -5.33 -20.38
N GLU A 69 -8.65 -4.65 -20.35
CA GLU A 69 -9.94 -5.19 -20.79
C GLU A 69 -10.46 -4.34 -21.96
N PRO A 70 -11.09 -4.93 -23.00
CA PRO A 70 -11.64 -4.19 -24.13
C PRO A 70 -12.69 -3.15 -23.74
N SER A 71 -13.34 -3.31 -22.57
CA SER A 71 -14.31 -2.33 -22.10
C SER A 71 -13.67 -0.97 -21.78
N TYR A 72 -12.40 -0.94 -21.38
CA TYR A 72 -11.77 0.31 -20.94
C TYR A 72 -11.44 1.26 -22.10
N SER A 73 -11.22 0.75 -23.31
CA SER A 73 -10.97 1.59 -24.49
C SER A 73 -12.17 2.43 -24.90
N SER A 74 -13.38 2.10 -24.42
CA SER A 74 -14.58 2.90 -24.63
C SER A 74 -14.69 4.11 -23.70
N ILE A 75 -13.84 4.20 -22.68
CA ILE A 75 -13.84 5.32 -21.72
C ILE A 75 -13.01 6.45 -22.32
N ALA A 76 -13.69 7.51 -22.78
CA ALA A 76 -13.03 8.69 -23.31
C ALA A 76 -12.10 9.33 -22.25
N ARG A 77 -10.95 9.84 -22.71
CA ARG A 77 -9.93 10.53 -21.89
C ARG A 77 -9.13 9.64 -20.93
N LEU A 78 -9.40 8.33 -20.89
CA LEU A 78 -8.68 7.37 -20.05
C LEU A 78 -7.48 6.78 -20.79
N GLU A 79 -6.29 6.97 -20.25
CA GLU A 79 -5.07 6.30 -20.68
C GLU A 79 -4.65 5.24 -19.65
N LEU A 80 -4.20 4.09 -20.13
CA LEU A 80 -3.84 2.95 -19.28
C LEU A 80 -2.38 2.55 -19.50
N TYR A 81 -1.63 2.43 -18.41
CA TYR A 81 -0.23 2.01 -18.42
C TYR A 81 -0.03 0.84 -17.45
N THR A 82 0.18 -0.36 -18.00
CA THR A 82 0.59 -1.53 -17.22
C THR A 82 2.10 -1.50 -16.98
N ALA A 83 2.53 -0.60 -16.10
CA ALA A 83 3.94 -0.35 -15.81
C ALA A 83 4.12 0.15 -14.37
N ARG A 84 5.35 0.11 -13.87
CA ARG A 84 5.72 0.82 -12.65
C ARG A 84 5.83 2.32 -12.97
N ILE A 85 5.49 3.18 -12.01
CA ILE A 85 5.49 4.63 -12.21
C ILE A 85 6.89 5.18 -12.51
N GLU A 86 7.92 4.51 -12.02
CA GLU A 86 9.33 4.84 -12.23
C GLU A 86 9.80 4.60 -13.67
N ASP A 87 9.11 3.73 -14.41
CA ASP A 87 9.47 3.33 -15.77
C ASP A 87 8.70 4.14 -16.84
N VAL A 88 7.83 5.06 -16.43
CA VAL A 88 6.99 5.85 -17.33
C VAL A 88 7.29 7.34 -17.21
N THR A 89 7.00 8.07 -18.27
CA THR A 89 7.17 9.52 -18.30
C THR A 89 5.97 10.15 -19.01
N PHE A 90 5.35 11.11 -18.34
CA PHE A 90 4.18 11.84 -18.83
C PHE A 90 4.56 13.28 -19.10
N HIS A 91 4.53 13.66 -20.38
CA HIS A 91 4.67 15.05 -20.79
C HIS A 91 3.34 15.78 -20.55
N VAL A 92 3.40 16.89 -19.82
CA VAL A 92 2.29 17.80 -19.56
C VAL A 92 2.58 19.09 -20.31
N ASP A 93 1.74 19.38 -21.31
CA ASP A 93 1.86 20.58 -22.13
C ASP A 93 1.37 21.83 -21.39
N ALA A 94 1.69 23.00 -21.94
CA ALA A 94 1.33 24.30 -21.36
C ALA A 94 -0.19 24.57 -21.30
N SER A 95 -1.04 23.79 -21.99
CA SER A 95 -2.51 23.95 -21.92
C SER A 95 -3.12 23.35 -20.64
N HIS A 96 -2.35 22.52 -19.93
CA HIS A 96 -2.74 21.93 -18.65
C HIS A 96 -2.17 22.73 -17.48
N ASN A 97 -3.01 23.57 -16.87
CA ASN A 97 -2.61 24.44 -15.75
C ASN A 97 -2.62 23.72 -14.39
N ASP A 98 -3.37 22.62 -14.28
CA ASP A 98 -3.46 21.84 -13.05
C ASP A 98 -3.09 20.38 -13.32
N VAL A 99 -2.31 19.80 -12.40
CA VAL A 99 -1.99 18.38 -12.38
C VAL A 99 -2.43 17.79 -11.05
N VAL A 100 -3.17 16.69 -11.11
CA VAL A 100 -3.62 15.94 -9.93
C VAL A 100 -2.92 14.58 -9.91
N ILE A 101 -2.33 14.23 -8.78
CA ILE A 101 -1.82 12.87 -8.54
C ILE A 101 -2.68 12.21 -7.47
N PHE A 102 -3.33 11.11 -7.85
CA PHE A 102 -4.02 10.23 -6.92
C PHE A 102 -3.14 9.04 -6.57
N LEU A 103 -3.02 8.77 -5.26
CA LEU A 103 -2.28 7.62 -4.71
C LEU A 103 -3.22 6.76 -3.85
N PRO A 104 -4.18 6.02 -4.46
CA PRO A 104 -5.01 5.03 -3.75
C PRO A 104 -4.16 3.85 -3.28
N HIS A 105 -3.83 3.77 -1.98
CA HIS A 105 -3.02 2.68 -1.40
C HIS A 105 -1.71 2.41 -2.16
N ALA A 106 -1.18 3.41 -2.86
CA ALA A 106 -0.04 3.23 -3.74
C ALA A 106 1.19 2.78 -2.93
N HIS A 107 1.87 1.73 -3.41
CA HIS A 107 3.12 1.27 -2.82
C HIS A 107 4.32 2.06 -3.36
N VAL A 108 4.16 3.37 -3.48
CA VAL A 108 5.16 4.29 -4.03
C VAL A 108 5.10 5.60 -3.25
N VAL A 109 6.27 6.20 -3.08
CA VAL A 109 6.44 7.51 -2.45
C VAL A 109 5.89 8.61 -3.37
N PRO A 110 5.18 9.63 -2.87
CA PRO A 110 4.70 10.72 -3.71
C PRO A 110 5.79 11.40 -4.56
N ASN A 111 6.99 11.61 -4.00
CA ASN A 111 8.13 12.19 -4.74
C ASN A 111 8.53 11.32 -5.95
N ILE A 112 8.42 10.00 -5.86
CA ILE A 112 8.71 9.10 -6.98
C ILE A 112 7.60 9.19 -8.04
N ALA A 113 6.34 9.31 -7.63
CA ALA A 113 5.24 9.54 -8.58
C ALA A 113 5.39 10.87 -9.34
N LEU A 114 5.80 11.95 -8.64
CA LEU A 114 6.10 13.25 -9.22
C LEU A 114 7.24 13.18 -10.26
N GLY A 115 8.20 12.28 -10.05
CA GLY A 115 9.31 12.03 -10.97
C GLY A 115 8.91 11.51 -12.35
N SER A 116 7.68 11.02 -12.53
CA SER A 116 7.15 10.63 -13.83
C SER A 116 6.73 11.84 -14.70
N LEU A 117 6.57 13.02 -14.12
CA LEU A 117 6.07 14.20 -14.83
C LEU A 117 7.20 14.97 -15.53
N ARG A 118 6.92 15.43 -16.75
CA ARG A 118 7.77 16.37 -17.50
C ARG A 118 6.93 17.52 -17.99
N PHE A 119 7.45 18.73 -17.83
CA PHE A 119 6.78 19.95 -18.20
C PHE A 119 7.57 20.66 -19.30
N GLU A 120 6.85 21.36 -20.18
CA GLU A 120 7.47 22.26 -21.16
C GLU A 120 8.28 23.36 -20.47
N ALA A 121 9.31 23.87 -21.14
CA ALA A 121 10.17 24.90 -20.57
C ALA A 121 9.36 26.17 -20.24
N GLY A 122 9.48 26.65 -18.99
CA GLY A 122 8.72 27.80 -18.50
C GLY A 122 7.29 27.48 -18.03
N HIS A 123 6.80 26.26 -18.24
CA HIS A 123 5.50 25.85 -17.74
C HIS A 123 5.55 25.59 -16.23
N SER A 124 4.59 26.18 -15.49
CA SER A 124 4.54 26.14 -14.04
C SER A 124 3.13 25.81 -13.54
N PRO A 125 2.64 24.58 -13.77
CA PRO A 125 1.29 24.20 -13.36
C PRO A 125 1.21 23.99 -11.85
N ARG A 126 0.00 24.10 -11.31
CA ARG A 126 -0.29 23.71 -9.93
C ARG A 126 -0.31 22.19 -9.83
N VAL A 127 0.42 21.63 -8.88
CA VAL A 127 0.47 20.17 -8.70
C VAL A 127 -0.16 19.78 -7.38
N THR A 128 -1.37 19.23 -7.44
CA THR A 128 -2.10 18.72 -6.29
C THR A 128 -1.83 17.23 -6.12
N VAL A 129 -1.54 16.79 -4.89
CA VAL A 129 -1.37 15.37 -4.56
C VAL A 129 -2.38 14.97 -3.50
N VAL A 130 -3.13 13.91 -3.76
CA VAL A 130 -4.03 13.30 -2.78
C VAL A 130 -3.63 11.86 -2.56
N GLN A 131 -3.29 11.54 -1.31
CA GLN A 131 -2.78 10.24 -0.91
C GLN A 131 -3.70 9.59 0.12
N MET A 132 -3.99 8.32 -0.12
CA MET A 132 -4.56 7.41 0.87
C MET A 132 -3.48 6.37 1.22
N PRO A 133 -2.62 6.61 2.23
CA PRO A 133 -1.49 5.73 2.53
C PRO A 133 -1.94 4.36 3.05
N CYS A 134 -1.13 3.34 2.77
CA CYS A 134 -1.26 1.99 3.33
C CYS A 134 -0.08 1.63 4.26
N CYS A 135 -0.21 0.52 5.00
CA CYS A 135 0.51 0.23 6.24
C CYS A 135 2.06 0.36 6.25
N ASN A 136 2.74 0.31 5.11
CA ASN A 136 4.20 0.49 5.02
C ASN A 136 4.63 1.87 4.51
N TYR A 137 3.70 2.66 3.95
CA TYR A 137 3.93 3.97 3.35
C TYR A 137 3.34 5.11 4.18
N GLU A 138 2.72 4.81 5.32
CA GLU A 138 2.23 5.82 6.28
C GLU A 138 3.35 6.74 6.80
N TRP A 139 4.58 6.22 6.93
CA TRP A 139 5.75 6.95 7.43
C TRP A 139 6.27 8.02 6.46
N GLN A 140 5.86 7.99 5.20
CA GLN A 140 6.30 8.96 4.20
C GLN A 140 5.17 9.96 3.98
N ASP A 141 5.23 11.04 4.74
CA ASP A 141 4.19 12.05 4.89
C ASP A 141 4.62 13.43 4.41
N ARG A 142 5.73 13.51 3.67
CA ARG A 142 6.26 14.76 3.14
C ARG A 142 6.54 14.72 1.65
N ILE A 143 6.32 15.84 0.99
CA ILE A 143 6.62 16.07 -0.43
C ILE A 143 7.57 17.25 -0.53
N GLY A 144 8.77 17.04 -1.08
CA GLY A 144 9.80 18.09 -1.12
C GLY A 144 10.10 18.76 0.24
N GLY A 145 9.93 18.00 1.34
CA GLY A 145 10.09 18.49 2.72
C GLY A 145 8.84 19.13 3.33
N LEU A 146 7.79 19.39 2.52
CA LEU A 146 6.52 19.94 2.98
C LEU A 146 5.64 18.88 3.65
N ASP A 147 5.03 19.24 4.78
CA ASP A 147 3.92 18.50 5.36
C ASP A 147 2.67 18.62 4.48
N ALA A 148 1.71 17.71 4.66
CA ALA A 148 0.41 17.81 3.98
C ALA A 148 -0.37 19.04 4.48
N ASP A 149 -0.96 19.81 3.57
CA ASP A 149 -1.85 20.93 3.90
C ASP A 149 -3.06 20.44 4.72
N HIS A 150 -3.55 19.24 4.38
CA HIS A 150 -4.60 18.57 5.12
C HIS A 150 -4.27 17.11 5.36
N ALA A 151 -4.42 16.65 6.60
CA ALA A 151 -4.35 15.25 6.97
C ALA A 151 -5.53 14.90 7.89
N PHE A 152 -6.37 13.96 7.46
CA PHE A 152 -7.62 13.63 8.16
C PHE A 152 -8.01 12.16 7.99
N ILE A 153 -9.03 11.74 8.74
CA ILE A 153 -9.66 10.43 8.60
C ILE A 153 -11.01 10.65 7.92
N ASP A 154 -11.23 9.99 6.78
CA ASP A 154 -12.51 10.03 6.07
C ASP A 154 -13.39 8.86 6.50
N TYR A 155 -14.38 9.13 7.34
CA TYR A 155 -15.31 8.11 7.84
C TYR A 155 -16.29 7.59 6.76
N ALA A 156 -16.42 8.28 5.63
CA ALA A 156 -17.23 7.80 4.50
C ALA A 156 -16.53 6.68 3.73
N ILE A 157 -15.22 6.53 3.87
CA ILE A 157 -14.46 5.42 3.29
C ILE A 157 -14.71 4.16 4.13
N GLY A 158 -15.31 3.14 3.52
CA GLY A 158 -15.69 1.87 4.15
C GLY A 158 -14.52 0.92 4.44
N SER A 159 -13.30 1.44 4.45
CA SER A 159 -12.04 0.70 4.64
C SER A 159 -11.41 1.05 5.99
N THR A 160 -10.63 0.14 6.55
CA THR A 160 -9.79 0.45 7.71
C THR A 160 -8.67 1.44 7.36
N ARG A 161 -8.25 1.44 6.09
CA ARG A 161 -7.29 2.40 5.53
C ARG A 161 -8.03 3.59 4.94
N ARG A 162 -8.35 4.54 5.80
CA ARG A 162 -9.17 5.72 5.49
C ARG A 162 -8.53 7.04 5.92
N ARG A 163 -7.23 7.01 6.21
CA ARG A 163 -6.45 8.23 6.42
C ARG A 163 -6.17 8.84 5.06
N MET A 164 -6.37 10.14 4.94
CA MET A 164 -6.19 10.92 3.72
C MET A 164 -5.17 12.02 3.98
N ARG A 165 -4.39 12.35 2.96
CA ARG A 165 -3.47 13.49 2.92
C ARG A 165 -3.67 14.24 1.62
N VAL A 166 -3.72 15.57 1.70
CA VAL A 166 -3.84 16.47 0.56
C VAL A 166 -2.72 17.48 0.62
N TRP A 167 -2.03 17.63 -0.50
CA TRP A 167 -1.16 18.76 -0.77
C TRP A 167 -1.76 19.55 -1.94
N CYS A 168 -2.04 20.82 -1.73
CA CYS A 168 -2.80 21.64 -2.67
C CYS A 168 -1.93 22.11 -3.85
N ASP A 169 -0.68 22.49 -3.58
CA ASP A 169 0.30 22.81 -4.62
C ASP A 169 1.73 22.50 -4.16
N VAL A 170 2.34 21.48 -4.76
CA VAL A 170 3.71 21.05 -4.46
C VAL A 170 4.71 21.41 -5.54
N PHE A 171 4.32 22.07 -6.63
CA PHE A 171 5.16 22.21 -7.82
C PHE A 171 6.53 22.83 -7.49
N ALA A 172 6.53 24.01 -6.86
CA ALA A 172 7.76 24.71 -6.53
C ALA A 172 8.67 23.91 -5.58
N ALA A 173 8.10 23.25 -4.57
CA ALA A 173 8.85 22.43 -3.63
C ALA A 173 9.41 21.15 -4.27
N ALA A 174 8.62 20.53 -5.16
CA ALA A 174 9.00 19.33 -5.89
C ALA A 174 10.11 19.61 -6.92
N VAL A 175 10.08 20.78 -7.58
CA VAL A 175 11.19 21.24 -8.43
C VAL A 175 12.43 21.49 -7.59
N LYS A 176 12.30 22.21 -6.46
CA LYS A 176 13.42 22.53 -5.56
C LYS A 176 14.11 21.29 -5.01
N CYS A 177 13.36 20.23 -4.69
CA CYS A 177 13.92 18.98 -4.17
C CYS A 177 14.36 17.99 -5.27
N GLY A 178 14.17 18.34 -6.55
CA GLY A 178 14.51 17.48 -7.70
C GLY A 178 13.53 16.33 -7.95
N ALA A 179 12.37 16.30 -7.30
CA ALA A 179 11.31 15.33 -7.59
C ALA A 179 10.63 15.61 -8.93
N ILE A 180 10.46 16.88 -9.29
CA ILE A 180 10.04 17.29 -10.64
C ILE A 180 11.25 17.87 -11.37
N TYR A 181 11.41 17.48 -12.64
CA TYR A 181 12.46 18.02 -13.51
C TYR A 181 11.86 18.95 -14.56
N THR A 182 12.34 20.19 -14.59
CA THR A 182 11.98 21.22 -15.59
C THR A 182 13.20 21.43 -16.51
N GLY A 183 13.26 20.72 -17.63
CA GLY A 183 14.33 20.84 -18.62
C GLY A 183 14.37 19.72 -19.65
N GLU A 184 15.19 19.88 -20.69
CA GLU A 184 15.45 18.84 -21.70
C GLU A 184 16.56 17.91 -21.22
N ARG A 185 16.22 16.70 -20.75
CA ARG A 185 17.19 15.59 -20.68
C ARG A 185 16.70 14.45 -21.55
N ARG A 186 17.50 14.10 -22.55
CA ARG A 186 17.38 12.90 -23.36
C ARG A 186 17.70 11.70 -22.45
N ILE A 187 16.73 10.82 -22.20
CA ILE A 187 16.97 9.57 -21.48
C ILE A 187 17.95 8.74 -22.31
N GLN A 188 19.22 8.68 -21.91
CA GLN A 188 20.14 7.66 -22.43
C GLN A 188 19.78 6.33 -21.78
N ARG A 189 19.34 5.38 -22.60
CA ARG A 189 19.20 3.96 -22.22
C ARG A 189 20.59 3.35 -22.00
N SER A 190 21.16 3.54 -20.82
CA SER A 190 22.26 2.69 -20.32
C SER A 190 22.31 2.79 -18.81
N GLY A 191 22.20 1.63 -18.14
CA GLY A 191 22.04 1.50 -16.70
C GLY A 191 23.27 1.84 -15.85
N ALA A 192 23.64 3.12 -15.82
CA ALA A 192 24.57 3.65 -14.82
C ALA A 192 24.10 5.03 -14.37
N LEU A 193 23.70 5.14 -13.10
CA LEU A 193 23.53 6.42 -12.43
C LEU A 193 24.92 7.06 -12.26
N GLU A 194 25.26 8.04 -13.10
CA GLU A 194 26.39 8.92 -12.80
C GLU A 194 25.98 10.06 -11.87
N ARG A 195 26.87 10.29 -10.90
CA ARG A 195 26.74 11.23 -9.80
C ARG A 195 27.38 12.55 -10.22
N GLU A 196 26.61 13.62 -10.19
CA GLU A 196 27.16 14.96 -9.94
C GLU A 196 26.29 15.66 -8.89
N ASN A 197 26.96 16.19 -7.87
CA ASN A 197 26.43 17.02 -6.78
C ASN A 197 25.74 16.34 -5.59
N GLY A 198 26.16 15.13 -5.22
CA GLY A 198 26.31 14.76 -3.80
C GLY A 198 25.06 14.72 -2.89
N VAL A 199 23.83 14.86 -3.39
CA VAL A 199 22.61 14.65 -2.59
C VAL A 199 21.93 13.36 -3.02
N LEU A 200 22.18 12.33 -2.22
CA LEU A 200 21.60 11.01 -2.36
C LEU A 200 20.19 11.01 -1.73
N THR A 201 19.11 11.25 -2.49
CA THR A 201 17.77 10.83 -2.03
C THR A 201 17.51 9.41 -2.52
N THR A 202 18.18 8.44 -1.92
CA THR A 202 17.73 7.04 -2.01
C THR A 202 16.40 6.93 -1.28
N TYR A 203 15.30 7.12 -2.00
CA TYR A 203 14.07 6.45 -1.62
C TYR A 203 14.29 4.97 -1.95
N PRO A 204 14.08 4.04 -1.00
CA PRO A 204 14.25 2.63 -1.30
C PRO A 204 13.37 2.29 -2.50
N LEU A 205 14.04 1.89 -3.58
CA LEU A 205 13.43 1.46 -4.83
C LEU A 205 12.31 0.49 -4.49
N SER A 206 11.14 0.73 -5.09
CA SER A 206 9.98 -0.14 -4.99
C SER A 206 10.40 -1.59 -5.09
N CYS A 207 9.94 -2.37 -4.11
CA CYS A 207 10.25 -3.78 -3.98
C CYS A 207 9.97 -4.48 -5.31
N SER A 208 11.03 -5.02 -5.91
CA SER A 208 10.94 -5.99 -6.98
C SER A 208 10.23 -7.24 -6.45
N VAL A 209 8.90 -7.22 -6.45
CA VAL A 209 8.12 -8.45 -6.36
C VAL A 209 8.13 -9.06 -7.76
N LYS A 210 9.22 -9.76 -8.08
CA LYS A 210 9.20 -10.75 -9.15
C LYS A 210 8.17 -11.82 -8.75
N ARG A 211 6.99 -11.79 -9.35
CA ARG A 211 6.10 -12.96 -9.43
C ARG A 211 6.12 -13.42 -10.88
N ASP A 212 7.06 -14.29 -11.18
CA ASP A 212 7.02 -15.12 -12.38
C ASP A 212 5.72 -15.93 -12.36
N VAL A 213 4.86 -15.65 -13.34
CA VAL A 213 3.73 -16.51 -13.68
C VAL A 213 4.28 -17.66 -14.52
N ARG A 214 4.61 -18.78 -13.86
CA ARG A 214 4.63 -20.10 -14.52
C ARG A 214 3.94 -21.12 -13.63
N ARG A 215 2.78 -21.55 -14.11
CA ARG A 215 2.01 -22.70 -13.64
C ARG A 215 2.77 -23.95 -14.08
N THR A 216 3.36 -24.68 -13.15
CA THR A 216 3.48 -26.14 -13.23
C THR A 216 3.64 -26.70 -11.82
N THR A 217 3.08 -27.89 -11.69
CA THR A 217 2.94 -28.77 -10.54
C THR A 217 4.26 -29.05 -9.79
N GLU A 218 4.08 -29.54 -8.56
CA GLU A 218 5.02 -30.30 -7.72
C GLU A 218 5.62 -29.61 -6.48
N LYS A 219 5.39 -30.30 -5.36
CA LYS A 219 5.93 -30.09 -4.02
C LYS A 219 7.46 -30.12 -4.05
N GLN A 220 8.13 -29.18 -3.39
CA GLN A 220 8.92 -29.42 -2.17
C GLN A 220 9.77 -28.21 -1.74
N ALA A 221 9.79 -28.01 -0.42
CA ALA A 221 10.80 -27.38 0.45
C ALA A 221 11.46 -26.05 0.04
N ARG A 222 11.13 -24.96 0.76
CA ARG A 222 11.98 -23.77 0.88
C ARG A 222 12.43 -23.58 2.33
N VAL A 223 13.75 -23.60 2.50
CA VAL A 223 14.50 -23.26 3.71
C VAL A 223 14.18 -21.81 4.11
N ALA A 224 13.76 -21.62 5.37
CA ALA A 224 13.36 -20.32 5.91
C ALA A 224 14.56 -19.48 6.40
N LYS A 225 14.51 -18.17 6.12
CA LYS A 225 15.37 -17.11 6.68
C LYS A 225 14.78 -16.67 8.03
N PRO A 226 15.56 -16.41 9.09
CA PRO A 226 15.05 -16.45 10.46
C PRO A 226 14.17 -15.23 10.76
N SER A 227 12.89 -15.46 10.98
CA SER A 227 11.99 -14.52 11.66
C SER A 227 12.25 -14.60 13.16
N LYS A 228 12.09 -13.48 13.87
CA LYS A 228 12.28 -13.38 15.33
C LYS A 228 11.56 -14.55 16.03
N ASN A 229 12.31 -15.50 16.61
CA ASN A 229 11.78 -16.73 17.20
C ASN A 229 10.71 -16.38 18.25
N LYS A 230 9.45 -16.65 17.95
CA LYS A 230 8.35 -16.62 18.91
C LYS A 230 8.01 -18.06 19.24
N PHE A 231 7.90 -18.38 20.53
CA PHE A 231 7.54 -19.70 21.02
C PHE A 231 6.08 -19.67 21.50
N TYR A 232 5.25 -20.57 21.00
CA TYR A 232 3.84 -20.68 21.30
C TYR A 232 3.63 -21.94 22.15
N VAL A 233 3.18 -21.80 23.38
CA VAL A 233 2.92 -22.94 24.28
C VAL A 233 1.43 -23.19 24.35
N VAL A 234 0.98 -24.40 24.02
CA VAL A 234 -0.42 -24.84 24.09
C VAL A 234 -0.58 -25.82 25.26
N LEU A 235 -1.41 -25.44 26.24
CA LEU A 235 -1.74 -26.27 27.41
C LEU A 235 -3.07 -27.02 27.24
N LYS A 236 -4.03 -26.43 26.54
CA LYS A 236 -5.30 -27.06 26.17
C LYS A 236 -5.54 -26.81 24.69
N GLY A 237 -5.63 -27.87 23.92
CA GLY A 237 -5.79 -27.88 22.48
C GLY A 237 -5.82 -29.32 21.98
N ARG A 238 -5.85 -29.51 20.65
CA ARG A 238 -5.80 -30.84 20.04
C ARG A 238 -4.51 -31.59 20.35
N GLN A 239 -3.38 -30.87 20.35
CA GLN A 239 -2.09 -31.33 20.85
C GLN A 239 -1.46 -30.26 21.74
N THR A 240 -0.92 -30.67 22.88
CA THR A 240 -0.23 -29.81 23.84
C THR A 240 1.27 -29.84 23.58
N GLY A 241 1.95 -28.71 23.78
CA GLY A 241 3.38 -28.60 23.44
C GLY A 241 3.85 -27.18 23.16
N ILE A 242 5.13 -27.05 22.85
CA ILE A 242 5.79 -25.79 22.43
C ILE A 242 5.95 -25.83 20.92
N PHE A 243 5.44 -24.81 20.23
CA PHE A 243 5.52 -24.64 18.78
C PHE A 243 6.34 -23.40 18.45
N THR A 244 7.11 -23.45 17.37
CA THR A 244 7.92 -22.31 16.89
C THR A 244 7.24 -21.53 15.76
N SER A 245 6.10 -22.04 15.27
CA SER A 245 5.29 -21.42 14.22
C SER A 245 3.87 -21.13 14.70
N TRP A 246 3.32 -19.99 14.26
CA TRP A 246 1.92 -19.66 14.50
C TRP A 246 0.98 -20.63 13.79
N ASP A 247 1.32 -21.08 12.59
CA ASP A 247 0.47 -21.98 11.80
C ASP A 247 0.26 -23.32 12.51
N GLU A 248 1.30 -23.85 13.15
CA GLU A 248 1.23 -25.07 13.96
C GLU A 248 0.39 -24.86 15.22
N CYS A 249 0.59 -23.75 15.95
CA CYS A 249 -0.20 -23.40 17.12
C CYS A 249 -1.69 -23.23 16.76
N GLN A 250 -1.99 -22.52 15.68
CA GLN A 250 -3.35 -22.25 15.22
C GLN A 250 -4.09 -23.54 14.83
N ALA A 251 -3.40 -24.52 14.25
CA ALA A 251 -3.97 -25.83 13.94
C ALA A 251 -4.42 -26.59 15.20
N GLN A 252 -3.77 -26.35 16.36
CA GLN A 252 -4.12 -27.02 17.61
C GLN A 252 -5.25 -26.34 18.37
N VAL A 253 -5.34 -25.01 18.31
CA VAL A 253 -6.34 -24.23 19.06
C VAL A 253 -7.58 -23.90 18.23
N GLY A 254 -7.46 -23.88 16.89
CA GLY A 254 -8.52 -23.51 15.97
C GLY A 254 -9.74 -24.42 16.07
N GLY A 255 -10.85 -23.88 16.56
CA GLY A 255 -12.11 -24.60 16.72
C GLY A 255 -12.14 -25.60 17.89
N PHE A 256 -11.17 -25.54 18.82
CA PHE A 256 -11.18 -26.34 20.06
C PHE A 256 -11.81 -25.54 21.20
N SER A 257 -12.81 -26.09 21.90
CA SER A 257 -13.47 -25.38 23.01
C SER A 257 -12.60 -25.42 24.28
N GLY A 258 -12.42 -24.27 24.95
CA GLY A 258 -11.64 -24.17 26.18
C GLY A 258 -10.12 -24.22 25.98
N PHE A 259 -9.63 -23.85 24.79
CA PHE A 259 -8.20 -23.82 24.49
C PHE A 259 -7.42 -22.81 25.35
N GLN A 260 -6.18 -23.15 25.69
CA GLN A 260 -5.28 -22.29 26.46
C GLN A 260 -3.90 -22.30 25.81
N TYR A 261 -3.44 -21.11 25.37
CA TYR A 261 -2.13 -20.93 24.77
C TYR A 261 -1.49 -19.61 25.21
N ARG A 262 -0.15 -19.55 25.18
CA ARG A 262 0.63 -18.33 25.50
C ARG A 262 1.88 -18.22 24.63
N VAL A 263 2.30 -16.99 24.34
CA VAL A 263 3.44 -16.70 23.47
C VAL A 263 4.60 -16.12 24.27
N PHE A 264 5.81 -16.62 24.01
CA PHE A 264 7.06 -16.23 24.65
C PHE A 264 8.11 -15.83 23.61
N LYS A 265 9.08 -15.04 24.04
CA LYS A 265 10.21 -14.62 23.20
C LYS A 265 11.41 -15.56 23.30
N THR A 266 11.45 -16.39 24.36
CA THR A 266 12.56 -17.31 24.62
C THR A 266 12.03 -18.72 24.90
N GLU A 267 12.81 -19.74 24.51
CA GLU A 267 12.45 -21.16 24.74
C GLU A 267 12.47 -21.51 26.23
N THR A 268 13.37 -20.89 26.99
CA THR A 268 13.52 -21.09 28.43
C THR A 268 12.27 -20.65 29.19
N GLU A 269 11.70 -19.49 28.87
CA GLU A 269 10.43 -19.03 29.46
C GLU A 269 9.26 -19.94 29.09
N ALA A 270 9.21 -20.38 27.82
CA ALA A 270 8.16 -21.28 27.33
C ALA A 270 8.16 -22.63 28.06
N ARG A 271 9.35 -23.23 28.24
CA ARG A 271 9.54 -24.51 28.93
C ARG A 271 9.23 -24.40 30.42
N ALA A 272 9.68 -23.33 31.07
CA ALA A 272 9.38 -23.07 32.48
C ALA A 272 7.86 -22.97 32.72
N TRP A 273 7.15 -22.28 31.83
CA TRP A 273 5.69 -22.14 31.92
C TRP A 273 4.95 -23.46 31.66
N GLN A 274 5.44 -24.27 30.71
CA GLN A 274 4.88 -25.60 30.45
C GLN A 274 5.01 -26.52 31.67
N HIS A 275 6.20 -26.58 32.30
CA HIS A 275 6.41 -27.38 33.50
C HIS A 275 5.57 -26.90 34.68
N ALA A 276 5.47 -25.59 34.89
CA ALA A 276 4.63 -25.02 35.95
C ALA A 276 3.15 -25.42 35.79
N ALA A 277 2.65 -25.44 34.54
CA ALA A 277 1.29 -25.87 34.25
C ALA A 277 1.06 -27.37 34.44
N THR A 278 2.03 -28.22 34.07
CA THR A 278 1.96 -29.67 34.32
C THR A 278 2.04 -30.00 35.81
N THR A 279 2.87 -29.29 36.58
CA THR A 279 2.92 -29.45 38.05
C THR A 279 1.63 -29.00 38.73
N ALA A 280 0.92 -28.02 38.17
CA ALA A 280 -0.38 -27.60 38.67
C ALA A 280 -1.48 -28.65 38.41
N SER A 281 -1.50 -29.31 37.24
CA SER A 281 -2.49 -30.34 36.93
C SER A 281 -2.29 -31.65 37.71
N VAL A 282 -1.06 -32.00 38.09
CA VAL A 282 -0.77 -33.21 38.90
C VAL A 282 -1.19 -33.04 40.37
N ARG A 283 -1.35 -31.81 40.86
CA ARG A 283 -1.78 -31.53 42.25
C ARG A 283 -3.30 -31.60 42.45
N GLU A 284 -4.10 -31.57 41.38
CA GLU A 284 -5.57 -31.67 41.48
C GLU A 284 -6.09 -33.12 41.45
N GLU A 285 -5.30 -34.12 41.02
CA GLU A 285 -5.71 -35.54 40.99
C GLU A 285 -5.24 -36.36 42.20
N GLY A 286 -4.54 -35.74 43.16
CA GLY A 286 -3.89 -36.43 44.28
C GLY A 286 -4.68 -36.54 45.59
N ASP A 287 -5.96 -36.15 45.64
CA ASP A 287 -6.71 -36.10 46.91
C ASP A 287 -8.14 -36.65 46.79
N ILE A 288 -8.29 -37.93 46.39
CA ILE A 288 -9.42 -38.79 46.78
C ILE A 288 -8.91 -40.22 46.93
N SER A 289 -8.68 -40.69 48.17
CA SER A 289 -9.11 -41.99 48.73
C SER A 289 -8.21 -42.49 49.87
N VAL A 290 -8.64 -42.35 51.13
CA VAL A 290 -8.43 -43.39 52.18
C VAL A 290 -9.60 -43.35 53.20
N GLU A 291 -10.42 -44.40 53.13
CA GLU A 291 -11.14 -45.16 54.18
C GLU A 291 -12.08 -44.50 55.22
N ALA A 292 -13.31 -45.02 55.27
CA ALA A 292 -14.00 -45.31 56.52
C ALA A 292 -14.77 -46.64 56.39
N SER A 293 -14.12 -47.72 56.83
CA SER A 293 -14.78 -48.97 57.23
C SER A 293 -14.92 -48.92 58.75
N GLY A 294 -16.15 -48.92 59.26
CA GLY A 294 -16.47 -48.92 60.68
C GLY A 294 -17.97 -48.78 60.90
#